data_AF-A0A3C0AZS2-F1
#
_entry.id   AF-A0A3C0AZS2-F1
#
_cell.length_a   1.000
_cell.length_b   1.000
_cell.length_c   1.000
_cell.angle_alpha   90.00
_cell.angle_beta   90.00
_cell.angle_gamma   90.00
#
_symmetry.space_group_name_H-M   'P 1'
#
loop_
_entity.id
_entity.type
_entity.pdbx_description
1 polymer ?
#
loop_
_entity_poly.entity_id
_entity_poly.type
_entity_poly.pdbx_seq_one_letter_code
_entity_poly.pdbx_strand_id
1 'polypeptide(L)' 'MEITGKVKVVTPEQEITPSYTKRELVIVTDEQYPQSIMIEFGQGKCNEYLDKLTIG' A
#
# COMPACT_ATOMS: atom_id res chain seq x y z
N MET A 1 -3.39 3.02 14.27
CA MET A 1 -2.17 3.76 13.87
C MET A 1 -2.54 4.52 12.61
N GLU A 2 -2.32 5.83 12.57
CA GLU A 2 -2.70 6.71 11.46
C GLU A 2 -1.40 7.26 10.85
N ILE A 3 -1.25 7.11 9.52
CA ILE A 3 -0.08 7.57 8.77
C ILE A 3 -0.58 8.46 7.66
N THR A 4 -0.08 9.69 7.62
CA THR A 4 -0.47 10.69 6.61
C THR A 4 0.73 10.99 5.74
N GLY A 5 0.55 10.88 4.42
CA GLY A 5 1.65 11.04 3.48
C GLY A 5 1.20 10.86 2.04
N LYS A 6 2.17 10.91 1.13
CA LYS A 6 1.94 10.68 -0.30
C LYS A 6 2.15 9.23 -0.67
N VAL A 7 1.25 8.70 -1.50
CA VAL A 7 1.39 7.35 -2.05
C VAL A 7 2.41 7.39 -3.17
N LYS A 8 3.56 6.78 -2.93
CA LYS A 8 4.66 6.76 -3.90
C LYS A 8 4.53 5.61 -4.89
N VAL A 9 4.17 4.42 -4.40
CA VAL A 9 4.00 3.21 -5.22
C VAL A 9 2.86 2.38 -4.66
N VAL A 10 2.00 1.90 -5.55
CA VAL A 10 1.03 0.83 -5.29
C VAL A 10 1.40 -0.30 -6.24
N THR A 11 1.83 -1.44 -5.71
CA THR A 11 1.97 -2.64 -6.56
C THR A 11 0.61 -3.26 -6.83
N PRO A 12 0.42 -3.91 -7.99
CA PRO A 12 -0.76 -4.72 -8.24
C PRO A 12 -0.80 -5.93 -7.29
N GLU A 13 -1.97 -6.53 -7.16
CA GLU A 13 -2.14 -7.77 -6.40
C GLU A 13 -1.24 -8.88 -6.97
N GLN A 14 -0.42 -9.46 -6.10
CA GLN A 14 0.51 -10.52 -6.42
C GLN A 14 0.05 -11.82 -5.73
N GLU A 15 -0.18 -12.84 -6.52
CA GLU A 15 -0.54 -14.18 -6.04
C GLU A 15 0.73 -14.90 -5.56
N ILE A 16 0.83 -15.14 -4.25
CA ILE A 16 1.98 -15.84 -3.64
C ILE A 16 1.71 -17.33 -3.56
N THR A 17 0.46 -17.68 -3.30
CA THR A 17 -0.05 -19.05 -3.42
C THR A 17 -1.48 -19.01 -3.98
N PRO A 18 -2.01 -20.13 -4.51
CA PRO A 18 -3.37 -20.18 -5.06
C PRO A 18 -4.46 -19.74 -4.06
N SER A 19 -4.15 -19.79 -2.77
CA SER A 19 -5.04 -19.39 -1.67
C SER A 19 -4.62 -18.10 -0.99
N TYR A 20 -3.58 -17.40 -1.45
CA TYR A 20 -3.10 -16.17 -0.82
C TYR A 20 -2.54 -15.18 -1.84
N THR A 21 -3.21 -14.05 -1.92
CA THR A 21 -2.77 -12.89 -2.67
C THR A 21 -2.34 -11.80 -1.71
N LYS A 22 -1.31 -11.05 -2.11
CA LYS A 22 -0.78 -9.92 -1.34
C LYS A 22 -0.68 -8.69 -2.21
N ARG A 23 -0.68 -7.52 -1.58
CA ARG A 23 -0.48 -6.24 -2.25
C ARG A 23 0.40 -5.35 -1.40
N GLU A 24 1.26 -4.56 -2.02
CA GLU A 24 2.18 -3.70 -1.28
C GLU A 24 1.90 -2.23 -1.61
N LEU A 25 1.99 -1.40 -0.59
CA LEU A 25 1.81 0.04 -0.68
C LEU A 25 3.03 0.72 -0.06
N VAL A 26 3.62 1.65 -0.79
CA VAL A 26 4.68 2.50 -0.28
C VAL A 26 4.15 3.91 -0.11
N ILE A 27 4.09 4.35 1.14
CA ILE A 27 3.72 5.72 1.52
C ILE A 27 4.98 6.44 1.95
N VAL A 28 5.13 7.69 1.54
CA VAL A 28 6.15 8.60 2.06
C VAL A 28 5.48 9.63 2.95
N THR A 29 5.92 9.73 4.20
CA THR A 29 5.40 10.75 5.13
C THR A 29 5.78 12.15 4.65
N ASP A 30 4.88 13.13 4.84
CA ASP A 30 5.09 14.54 4.45
C ASP A 30 5.75 15.35 5.60
N GLU A 31 6.50 14.68 6.47
CA GLU A 31 7.17 15.33 7.60
C GLU A 31 8.51 15.96 7.19
N GLN A 32 9.09 16.76 8.08
CA GLN A 32 10.40 17.38 7.88
C GLN A 32 11.51 16.35 7.55
N TYR A 33 11.32 15.10 7.94
CA TYR A 33 12.14 13.96 7.54
C TYR A 33 11.26 12.90 6.87
N PRO A 34 11.10 12.95 5.54
CA PRO A 34 10.24 12.01 4.83
C PRO A 34 10.76 10.58 5.04
N GLN A 35 9.91 9.72 5.60
CA GLN A 35 10.20 8.30 5.74
C GLN A 35 9.33 7.49 4.78
N SER A 36 9.94 6.56 4.07
CA SER A 36 9.21 5.60 3.22
C SER A 36 8.75 4.44 4.08
N ILE A 37 7.45 4.32 4.27
CA ILE A 37 6.79 3.23 4.99
C ILE A 37 6.18 2.29 3.97
N MET A 38 6.61 1.03 4.01
CA MET A 38 6.04 -0.05 3.20
C MET A 38 5.00 -0.79 4.04
N ILE A 39 3.80 -0.94 3.49
CA ILE A 39 2.68 -1.65 4.11
C ILE A 39 2.31 -2.80 3.18
N GLU A 40 2.34 -4.01 3.73
CA GLU A 40 1.87 -5.22 3.03
C GLU A 40 0.42 -5.52 3.47
N PHE A 41 -0.46 -5.66 2.48
CA PHE A 41 -1.84 -6.06 2.65
C PHE A 41 -2.01 -7.50 2.19
N GLY A 42 -2.51 -8.35 3.08
CA GLY A 42 -2.91 -9.71 2.73
C GLY A 42 -4.29 -9.78 2.09
N GLN A 43 -4.73 -11.00 1.81
CA GLN A 43 -6.03 -11.31 1.22
C GLN A 43 -7.20 -10.67 1.99
N GLY A 44 -8.09 -9.97 1.28
CA GLY A 44 -9.30 -9.39 1.86
C GLY A 44 -9.87 -8.19 1.09
N LYS A 45 -10.81 -7.48 1.71
CA LYS A 45 -11.49 -6.30 1.11
C LYS A 45 -10.56 -5.10 0.89
N CYS A 46 -9.34 -5.11 1.43
CA CYS A 46 -8.40 -3.99 1.32
C CYS A 46 -8.01 -3.70 -0.14
N ASN A 47 -7.99 -4.71 -1.02
CA ASN A 47 -7.63 -4.51 -2.43
C ASN A 47 -8.57 -3.55 -3.15
N GLU A 48 -9.88 -3.58 -2.85
CA GLU A 48 -10.85 -2.67 -3.47
C GLU A 48 -10.62 -1.19 -3.06
N TYR A 49 -10.06 -0.95 -1.88
CA TYR A 49 -9.74 0.41 -1.41
C TYR A 49 -8.38 0.88 -1.94
N LEU A 50 -7.43 -0.04 -2.13
CA LEU A 50 -6.11 0.26 -2.68
C LEU A 50 -6.18 0.65 -4.16
N ASP A 51 -7.09 0.06 -4.95
CA ASP A 51 -7.31 0.48 -6.35
C ASP A 51 -7.89 1.88 -6.51
N LYS A 52 -8.52 2.42 -5.46
CA LYS A 52 -9.07 3.78 -5.47
C LYS A 52 -8.00 4.83 -5.12
N LEU A 53 -6.81 4.42 -4.69
CA LEU A 53 -5.72 5.34 -4.38
C LEU A 53 -5.09 5.88 -5.66
N THR A 54 -5.02 7.20 -5.77
CA THR A 54 -4.32 7.87 -6.87
C THR A 54 -2.85 8.08 -6.47
N ILE A 55 -1.93 7.64 -7.32
CA ILE A 55 -0.49 7.88 -7.14
C ILE A 55 -0.21 9.36 -7.44
N GLY A 56 0.48 10.06 -6.55
CA GLY A 56 0.72 11.51 -6.66
C GLY A 56 2.00 11.99 -5.99
#